data_AF-A0AAP6VPE2-F1
#
_entry.id   AF-A0AAP6VPE2-F1
#
_cell.length_a   1.000
_cell.length_b   1.000
_cell.length_c   1.000
_cell.angle_alpha   90.00
_cell.angle_beta   90.00
_cell.angle_gamma   90.00
#
_symmetry.space_group_name_H-M   'P 1'
#
loop_
_entity.id
_entity.type
_entity.pdbx_description
1 polymer ?
#
loop_
_entity_poly.entity_id
_entity_poly.type
_entity_poly.pdbx_seq_one_letter_code
_entity_poly.pdbx_strand_id
1 'polypeptide(L)'
;MTIRPLLRIPALLTALAASAVTGALVSCESVDDDRIPYAEVRLTFLTVGDWNIHGVKGDAADSKRYIFTSSERIPADFPYTALDRTGFGGLLLATDVLGELYVYDLACPVEARPTVRIEVAPGATEARCPQCGSTFDIYGATHGNPLTGPAADRGYALRRYHVHSGGPTEYRVITR
;
A
#
# COMPACT_ATOMS: atom_id res chain seq x y z
N MET A 1 3.40 -40.92 72.53
CA MET A 1 1.99 -41.14 72.14
C MET A 1 1.29 -39.78 72.28
N THR A 2 1.43 -38.91 71.27
CA THR A 2 0.35 -38.49 70.33
C THR A 2 -0.80 -37.81 71.11
N ILE A 3 -1.17 -36.54 70.95
CA ILE A 3 -1.59 -35.80 69.74
C ILE A 3 -1.66 -34.29 70.09
N ARG A 4 -1.27 -33.40 69.17
CA ARG A 4 -1.65 -31.96 69.14
C ARG A 4 -3.01 -31.79 68.46
N PRO A 5 -3.83 -30.83 68.90
CA PRO A 5 -4.65 -30.04 67.97
C PRO A 5 -4.36 -28.53 68.20
N LEU A 6 -3.75 -27.82 67.26
CA LEU A 6 -4.36 -27.15 66.10
C LEU A 6 -5.42 -26.09 66.44
N LEU A 7 -4.88 -24.90 66.71
CA LEU A 7 -5.29 -23.55 66.30
C LEU A 7 -6.62 -23.40 65.54
N ARG A 8 -7.52 -22.56 66.08
CA ARG A 8 -8.60 -21.87 65.36
C ARG A 8 -8.72 -20.43 65.87
N ILE A 9 -8.30 -19.46 65.06
CA ILE A 9 -8.78 -18.07 65.16
C ILE A 9 -9.07 -17.60 63.72
N PRO A 10 -10.28 -17.09 63.44
CA PRO A 10 -10.72 -16.75 62.09
C PRO A 10 -10.30 -15.33 61.67
N ALA A 11 -10.18 -15.14 60.35
CA ALA A 11 -10.68 -14.05 59.49
C ALA A 11 -10.72 -12.62 60.10
N LEU A 12 -10.36 -11.52 59.45
CA LEU A 12 -10.40 -11.09 58.05
C LEU A 12 -9.85 -9.64 58.12
N LEU A 13 -8.97 -9.15 57.23
CA LEU A 13 -9.30 -8.11 56.24
C LEU A 13 -7.97 -7.52 55.74
N THR A 14 -7.48 -7.97 54.60
CA THR A 14 -6.52 -7.21 53.78
C THR A 14 -7.26 -6.74 52.55
N ALA A 15 -7.54 -5.43 52.50
CA ALA A 15 -8.08 -4.78 51.32
C ALA A 15 -7.01 -4.80 50.21
N LEU A 16 -7.18 -5.66 49.21
CA LEU A 16 -6.49 -5.50 47.94
C LEU A 16 -7.26 -4.51 47.07
N ALA A 17 -6.69 -3.33 46.90
CA ALA A 17 -7.08 -2.41 45.84
C ALA A 17 -6.77 -3.07 44.48
N ALA A 18 -7.81 -3.40 43.72
CA ALA A 18 -7.68 -3.82 42.34
C ALA A 18 -7.28 -2.60 41.50
N SER A 19 -5.99 -2.50 41.17
CA SER A 19 -5.51 -1.59 40.14
C SER A 19 -6.04 -2.06 38.78
N ALA A 20 -7.07 -1.37 38.30
CA ALA A 20 -7.64 -1.59 36.97
C ALA A 20 -6.56 -1.35 35.91
N VAL A 21 -6.30 -2.40 35.13
CA VAL A 21 -5.49 -2.36 33.92
C VAL A 21 -6.23 -1.53 32.88
N THR A 22 -5.80 -0.30 32.64
CA THR A 22 -6.23 0.47 31.46
C THR A 22 -5.27 0.13 30.32
N GLY A 23 -5.45 -1.04 29.72
CA GLY A 23 -4.79 -1.37 28.46
C GLY A 23 -5.37 -0.47 27.37
N ALA A 24 -4.59 0.49 26.89
CA ALA A 24 -4.92 1.22 25.67
C ALA A 24 -4.99 0.19 24.53
N LEU A 25 -6.20 -0.13 24.08
CA LEU A 25 -6.41 -0.88 22.86
C LEU A 25 -5.91 0.01 21.71
N VAL A 26 -4.68 -0.22 21.27
CA VAL A 26 -4.23 0.24 19.94
C VAL A 26 -5.07 -0.55 18.94
N SER A 27 -6.24 0.00 18.61
CA SER A 27 -7.05 -0.50 17.50
C SER A 27 -6.21 -0.30 16.25
N CYS A 28 -5.67 -1.38 15.69
CA CYS A 28 -5.04 -1.36 14.38
C CYS A 28 -6.18 -1.14 13.37
N GLU A 29 -6.46 0.11 13.04
CA GLU A 29 -7.51 0.45 12.08
C GLU A 29 -7.06 -0.01 10.69
N SER A 30 -7.65 -1.10 10.21
CA SER A 30 -7.39 -1.65 8.88
C SER A 30 -8.01 -0.74 7.82
N VAL A 31 -7.23 -0.40 6.80
CA VAL A 31 -7.72 0.29 5.60
C VAL A 31 -8.29 -0.72 4.58
N ASP A 32 -9.22 -0.27 3.74
CA ASP A 32 -9.80 -1.02 2.62
C ASP A 32 -9.03 -0.69 1.33
N ASP A 33 -8.25 -1.66 0.82
CA ASP A 33 -7.49 -1.57 -0.44
C ASP A 33 -8.10 -2.42 -1.58
N ASP A 34 -9.35 -2.88 -1.45
CA ASP A 34 -10.05 -3.72 -2.44
C ASP A 34 -11.20 -3.00 -3.16
N ARG A 35 -11.15 -1.66 -3.16
CA ARG A 35 -12.14 -0.79 -3.83
C ARG A 35 -12.11 -0.85 -5.36
N ILE A 36 -10.98 -1.24 -5.93
CA ILE A 36 -10.74 -1.20 -7.37
C ILE A 36 -11.19 -2.51 -8.00
N PRO A 37 -12.10 -2.48 -9.02
CA PRO A 37 -12.54 -3.66 -9.72
C PRO A 37 -11.38 -4.52 -10.23
N TYR A 38 -11.65 -5.83 -10.39
CA TYR A 38 -10.66 -6.73 -10.94
C TYR A 38 -10.31 -6.36 -12.38
N ALA A 39 -9.00 -6.26 -12.63
CA ALA A 39 -8.39 -6.09 -13.93
C ALA A 39 -7.02 -6.80 -13.90
N GLU A 40 -6.63 -7.39 -15.03
CA GLU A 40 -5.35 -8.07 -15.17
C GLU A 40 -4.19 -7.08 -15.00
N VAL A 41 -3.14 -7.52 -14.32
CA VAL A 41 -1.88 -6.78 -14.20
C VAL A 41 -0.75 -7.72 -14.58
N ARG A 42 -0.02 -7.32 -15.61
CA ARG A 42 1.23 -7.92 -16.03
C ARG A 42 2.04 -6.84 -16.73
N LEU A 43 3.13 -6.38 -16.12
CA LEU A 43 4.07 -5.49 -16.79
C LEU A 43 5.47 -6.02 -16.60
N THR A 44 6.13 -6.38 -17.70
CA THR A 44 7.46 -6.99 -17.66
C THR A 44 8.54 -5.99 -18.05
N PHE A 45 9.56 -5.87 -17.19
CA PHE A 45 10.87 -5.33 -17.52
C PHE A 45 11.79 -6.51 -17.79
N LEU A 46 12.11 -6.73 -19.05
CA LEU A 46 12.76 -7.95 -19.49
C LEU A 46 14.22 -8.02 -19.00
N THR A 47 14.93 -6.89 -19.10
CA THR A 47 16.35 -6.77 -18.76
C THR A 47 16.61 -5.69 -17.70
N VAL A 48 17.81 -5.73 -17.10
CA VAL A 48 18.31 -4.65 -16.24
C VAL A 48 18.41 -3.33 -17.01
N GLY A 49 18.74 -3.39 -18.31
CA GLY A 49 18.79 -2.21 -19.18
C GLY A 49 17.42 -1.55 -19.32
N ASP A 50 16.37 -2.35 -19.52
CA ASP A 50 14.99 -1.85 -19.57
C ASP A 50 14.60 -1.18 -18.26
N TRP A 51 14.97 -1.77 -17.12
CA TRP A 51 14.73 -1.16 -15.81
C TRP A 51 15.50 0.15 -15.62
N ASN A 52 16.75 0.24 -16.05
CA ASN A 52 17.54 1.46 -15.90
C ASN A 52 16.99 2.64 -16.72
N ILE A 53 16.34 2.37 -17.85
CA ILE A 53 15.74 3.38 -18.72
C ILE A 53 14.32 3.69 -18.28
N HIS A 54 13.52 2.65 -18.04
CA HIS A 54 12.09 2.77 -17.85
C HIS A 54 11.66 2.66 -16.40
N GLY A 55 12.33 1.91 -15.55
CA GLY A 55 12.00 1.79 -14.12
C GLY A 55 12.14 3.10 -13.34
N VAL A 56 11.82 3.01 -12.05
CA VAL A 56 12.13 4.05 -11.06
C VAL A 56 13.54 3.83 -10.52
N LYS A 57 14.28 4.92 -10.29
CA LYS A 57 15.72 4.90 -10.02
C LYS A 57 16.09 4.79 -8.54
N GLY A 58 15.11 4.80 -7.64
CA GLY A 58 15.35 4.75 -6.19
C GLY A 58 15.85 6.06 -5.60
N ASP A 59 15.83 7.14 -6.39
CA ASP A 59 15.94 8.50 -5.84
C ASP A 59 14.69 8.79 -5.01
N ALA A 60 14.85 9.54 -3.92
CA ALA A 60 13.74 9.82 -3.00
C ALA A 60 12.53 10.41 -3.76
N ALA A 61 11.38 9.75 -3.64
CA ALA A 61 10.12 10.09 -4.29
C ALA A 61 10.08 9.97 -5.84
N ASP A 62 10.98 9.19 -6.44
CA ASP A 62 10.85 8.86 -7.87
C ASP A 62 9.60 8.01 -8.12
N SER A 63 8.83 8.40 -9.12
CA SER A 63 7.59 7.71 -9.49
C SER A 63 7.35 7.75 -10.98
N LYS A 64 6.75 6.68 -11.51
CA LYS A 64 6.46 6.57 -12.93
C LYS A 64 5.14 5.87 -13.17
N ARG A 65 4.39 6.39 -14.13
CA ARG A 65 3.08 5.85 -14.52
C ARG A 65 3.16 4.99 -15.77
N TYR A 66 2.37 3.93 -15.79
CA TYR A 66 2.22 3.02 -16.92
C TYR A 66 0.74 2.81 -17.23
N ILE A 67 0.34 3.15 -18.45
CA ILE A 67 -1.03 3.04 -18.94
C ILE A 67 -0.95 2.46 -20.35
N PHE A 68 -1.49 1.26 -20.53
CA PHE A 68 -1.53 0.59 -21.82
C PHE A 68 -2.95 0.11 -22.09
N THR A 69 -3.66 0.88 -22.91
CA THR A 69 -5.04 0.63 -23.32
C THR A 69 -5.15 0.75 -24.85
N SER A 70 -6.35 0.56 -25.40
CA SER A 70 -6.60 0.77 -26.82
C SER A 70 -6.46 2.23 -27.27
N SER A 71 -6.57 3.19 -26.34
CA SER A 71 -6.53 4.63 -26.63
C SER A 71 -5.30 5.35 -26.04
N GLU A 72 -4.60 4.74 -25.09
CA GLU A 72 -3.50 5.37 -24.37
C GLU A 72 -2.28 4.45 -24.27
N ARG A 73 -1.10 5.01 -24.49
CA ARG A 73 0.19 4.35 -24.31
C ARG A 73 1.15 5.29 -23.60
N ILE A 74 1.27 5.14 -22.28
CA ILE A 74 2.08 6.00 -21.43
C ILE A 74 2.98 5.14 -20.56
N PRO A 75 4.31 5.26 -20.62
CA PRO A 75 5.03 6.18 -21.51
C PRO A 75 5.10 5.60 -22.93
N ALA A 76 5.12 6.48 -23.93
CA ALA A 76 5.01 6.06 -25.34
C ALA A 76 6.22 5.24 -25.83
N ASP A 77 7.39 5.52 -25.24
CA ASP A 77 8.68 4.90 -25.55
C ASP A 77 8.92 3.57 -24.82
N PHE A 78 8.07 3.18 -23.87
CA PHE A 78 8.19 1.86 -23.25
C PHE A 78 7.81 0.75 -24.25
N PRO A 79 8.59 -0.34 -24.34
CA PRO A 79 8.37 -1.43 -25.29
C PRO A 79 7.27 -2.40 -24.84
N TYR A 80 6.04 -1.92 -24.72
CA TYR A 80 4.88 -2.77 -24.41
C TYR A 80 4.75 -3.94 -25.39
N THR A 81 4.37 -5.09 -24.84
CA THR A 81 4.10 -6.35 -25.52
C THR A 81 2.59 -6.63 -25.53
N ALA A 82 2.17 -7.57 -26.37
CA ALA A 82 0.77 -8.02 -26.42
C ALA A 82 0.29 -8.68 -25.10
N LEU A 83 1.23 -9.12 -24.24
CA LEU A 83 0.95 -9.75 -22.96
C LEU A 83 0.81 -8.72 -21.83
N ASP A 84 1.19 -7.46 -22.05
CA ASP A 84 1.15 -6.47 -20.99
C ASP A 84 -0.29 -6.02 -20.68
N ARG A 85 -0.55 -5.83 -19.39
CA ARG A 85 -1.81 -5.39 -18.80
C ARG A 85 -1.49 -4.44 -17.66
N THR A 86 -2.05 -3.22 -17.68
CA THR A 86 -1.73 -2.19 -16.68
C THR A 86 -2.81 -2.01 -15.62
N GLY A 87 -3.64 -3.03 -15.33
CA GLY A 87 -4.67 -2.91 -14.31
C GLY A 87 -5.87 -2.07 -14.75
N PHE A 88 -6.64 -1.57 -13.78
CA PHE A 88 -7.92 -0.91 -14.02
C PHE A 88 -7.70 0.55 -14.43
N GLY A 89 -6.96 1.32 -13.63
CA GLY A 89 -6.61 2.71 -13.92
C GLY A 89 -5.27 2.90 -14.62
N GLY A 90 -4.43 1.87 -14.67
CA GLY A 90 -3.00 1.99 -14.95
C GLY A 90 -2.16 1.71 -13.68
N LEU A 91 -0.85 1.72 -13.80
CA LEU A 91 0.09 1.44 -12.72
C LEU A 91 0.87 2.70 -12.33
N LEU A 92 1.01 2.96 -11.03
CA LEU A 92 1.97 3.89 -10.46
C LEU A 92 3.08 3.09 -9.79
N LEU A 93 4.29 3.13 -10.34
CA LEU A 93 5.50 2.66 -9.68
C LEU A 93 6.04 3.81 -8.84
N ALA A 94 6.37 3.56 -7.58
CA ALA A 94 7.02 4.54 -6.70
C ALA A 94 8.02 3.83 -5.78
N THR A 95 9.09 4.51 -5.41
CA THR A 95 10.00 4.02 -4.36
C THR A 95 9.72 4.73 -3.04
N ASP A 96 9.78 3.98 -1.94
CA ASP A 96 9.68 4.54 -0.60
C ASP A 96 10.99 5.22 -0.15
N VAL A 97 11.01 5.69 1.11
CA VAL A 97 12.18 6.30 1.76
C VAL A 97 13.40 5.38 1.87
N LEU A 98 13.22 4.07 1.79
CA LEU A 98 14.29 3.07 1.80
C LEU A 98 14.71 2.65 0.38
N GLY A 99 14.06 3.19 -0.65
CA GLY A 99 14.27 2.81 -2.06
C GLY A 99 13.55 1.52 -2.47
N GLU A 100 12.66 1.00 -1.61
CA GLU A 100 11.86 -0.19 -1.90
C GLU A 100 10.75 0.15 -2.89
N LEU A 101 10.53 -0.73 -3.86
CA LEU A 101 9.56 -0.51 -4.93
C LEU A 101 8.16 -0.93 -4.51
N TYR A 102 7.22 0.00 -4.64
CA TYR A 102 5.79 -0.24 -4.52
C TYR A 102 5.07 0.08 -5.83
N VAL A 103 3.99 -0.65 -6.08
CA VAL A 103 3.15 -0.45 -7.26
C VAL A 103 1.70 -0.36 -6.85
N TYR A 104 1.02 0.67 -7.36
CA TYR A 104 -0.37 0.98 -7.07
C TYR A 104 -1.21 1.03 -8.34
N ASP A 105 -2.51 0.75 -8.26
CA ASP A 105 -3.45 1.14 -9.31
C ASP A 105 -3.59 2.67 -9.32
N LEU A 106 -3.59 3.28 -10.51
CA LEU A 106 -3.76 4.71 -10.67
C LEU A 106 -5.19 5.18 -10.35
N ALA A 107 -6.20 4.33 -10.44
CA ALA A 107 -7.58 4.72 -10.18
C ALA A 107 -7.77 5.11 -8.71
N CYS A 108 -8.43 6.25 -8.50
CA CYS A 108 -8.77 6.68 -7.15
C CYS A 108 -9.78 5.71 -6.51
N PRO A 109 -9.52 5.18 -5.30
CA PRO A 109 -10.41 4.21 -4.64
C PRO A 109 -11.76 4.80 -4.19
N VAL A 110 -11.84 6.12 -4.03
CA VAL A 110 -13.11 6.83 -3.74
C VAL A 110 -14.01 6.86 -4.97
N GLU A 111 -13.41 7.07 -6.15
CA GLU A 111 -14.13 7.30 -7.40
C GLU A 111 -14.34 6.01 -8.19
N ALA A 112 -13.48 5.01 -7.98
CA ALA A 112 -13.49 3.69 -8.60
C ALA A 112 -13.73 3.73 -10.13
N ARG A 113 -13.10 4.70 -10.82
CA ARG A 113 -13.20 4.91 -12.26
C ARG A 113 -11.82 4.85 -12.91
N PRO A 114 -11.67 4.14 -14.05
CA PRO A 114 -10.36 3.87 -14.65
C PRO A 114 -9.71 5.14 -15.23
N THR A 115 -10.50 6.18 -15.50
CA THR A 115 -10.06 7.47 -16.03
C THR A 115 -9.84 8.52 -14.95
N VAL A 116 -10.27 8.28 -13.71
CA VAL A 116 -10.02 9.20 -12.58
C VAL A 116 -8.79 8.71 -11.84
N ARG A 117 -7.64 9.18 -12.33
CA ARG A 117 -6.33 8.71 -11.92
C ARG A 117 -5.69 9.66 -10.92
N ILE A 118 -5.02 9.13 -9.91
CA ILE A 118 -4.19 9.91 -8.99
C ILE A 118 -2.97 10.49 -9.73
N GLU A 119 -2.52 11.65 -9.28
CA GLU A 119 -1.39 12.38 -9.86
C GLU A 119 -0.33 12.63 -8.80
N VAL A 120 0.93 12.52 -9.21
CA VAL A 120 2.09 12.85 -8.38
C VAL A 120 2.71 14.10 -8.98
N ALA A 121 2.74 15.19 -8.22
CA ALA A 121 3.43 16.40 -8.67
C ALA A 121 4.94 16.15 -8.70
N PRO A 122 5.72 16.84 -9.56
CA PRO A 122 7.16 16.67 -9.60
C PRO A 122 7.82 16.87 -8.23
N GLY A 123 8.56 15.86 -7.75
CA GLY A 123 9.21 15.86 -6.44
C GLY A 123 8.28 15.70 -5.23
N ALA A 124 7.00 15.39 -5.45
CA ALA A 124 6.06 15.14 -4.37
C ALA A 124 6.18 13.70 -3.84
N THR A 125 6.01 13.55 -2.53
CA THR A 125 6.00 12.27 -1.80
C THR A 125 4.60 11.68 -1.67
N GLU A 126 3.59 12.39 -2.15
CA GLU A 126 2.17 12.03 -2.04
C GLU A 126 1.51 12.05 -3.41
N ALA A 127 0.58 11.13 -3.63
CA ALA A 127 -0.30 11.16 -4.78
C ALA A 127 -1.62 11.84 -4.43
N ARG A 128 -2.22 12.58 -5.37
CA ARG A 128 -3.49 13.28 -5.18
C ARG A 128 -4.51 12.92 -6.25
N CYS A 129 -5.75 12.65 -5.83
CA CYS A 129 -6.85 12.54 -6.78
C CYS A 129 -7.31 13.93 -7.24
N PRO A 130 -7.35 14.22 -8.55
CA PRO A 130 -7.80 15.51 -9.06
C PRO A 130 -9.31 15.75 -8.88
N GLN A 131 -10.09 14.71 -8.60
CA GLN A 131 -11.54 14.82 -8.49
C GLN A 131 -12.05 14.95 -7.04
N CYS A 132 -11.76 13.99 -6.17
CA CYS A 132 -12.19 14.05 -4.77
C CYS A 132 -11.22 14.80 -3.87
N GLY A 133 -10.01 15.12 -4.37
CA GLY A 133 -9.00 15.84 -3.62
C GLY A 133 -8.20 14.99 -2.62
N SER A 134 -8.55 13.72 -2.40
CA SER A 134 -7.82 12.85 -1.46
C SER A 134 -6.35 12.69 -1.82
N THR A 135 -5.51 12.67 -0.79
CA THR A 135 -4.08 12.38 -0.91
C THR A 135 -3.72 11.04 -0.30
N PHE A 136 -2.64 10.44 -0.79
CA PHE A 136 -2.18 9.10 -0.43
C PHE A 136 -0.67 9.10 -0.24
N ASP A 137 -0.20 8.38 0.77
CA ASP A 137 1.21 8.19 1.04
C ASP A 137 1.82 7.21 0.05
N ILE A 138 2.69 7.66 -0.86
CA ILE A 138 3.35 6.77 -1.84
C ILE A 138 4.85 6.60 -1.58
N TYR A 139 5.38 7.27 -0.55
CA TYR A 139 6.81 7.35 -0.27
C TYR A 139 7.16 6.99 1.19
N GLY A 140 6.28 7.33 2.13
CA GLY A 140 6.44 7.08 3.55
C GLY A 140 6.10 5.64 3.95
N ALA A 141 6.01 5.43 5.26
CA ALA A 141 5.89 4.10 5.87
C ALA A 141 4.50 3.47 5.75
N THR A 142 3.52 4.19 5.20
CA THR A 142 2.12 3.71 5.15
C THR A 142 1.68 3.21 3.77
N HIS A 143 2.57 3.26 2.78
CA HIS A 143 2.51 2.48 1.53
C HIS A 143 1.12 2.40 0.86
N GLY A 144 0.55 3.55 0.51
CA GLY A 144 -0.72 3.68 -0.21
C GLY A 144 -1.92 4.07 0.67
N ASN A 145 -1.70 4.22 1.98
CA ASN A 145 -2.76 4.68 2.88
C ASN A 145 -3.22 6.10 2.55
N PRO A 146 -4.51 6.40 2.77
CA PRO A 146 -5.03 7.74 2.58
C PRO A 146 -4.51 8.66 3.69
N LEU A 147 -4.11 9.88 3.30
CA LEU A 147 -3.65 10.93 4.20
C LEU A 147 -4.72 11.98 4.46
N THR A 148 -5.46 12.37 3.43
CA THR A 148 -6.50 13.41 3.53
C THR A 148 -7.72 13.16 2.64
N GLY A 149 -8.79 13.92 2.89
CA GLY A 149 -10.01 13.92 2.09
C GLY A 149 -10.89 12.67 2.29
N PRO A 150 -11.89 12.46 1.40
CA PRO A 150 -12.88 11.40 1.57
C PRO A 150 -12.31 9.97 1.68
N ALA A 151 -11.14 9.72 1.11
CA ALA A 151 -10.43 8.45 1.27
C ALA A 151 -9.97 8.23 2.72
N ALA A 152 -9.46 9.26 3.39
CA ALA A 152 -9.02 9.17 4.78
C ALA A 152 -10.23 8.98 5.71
N ASP A 153 -11.31 9.73 5.48
CA ASP A 153 -12.55 9.61 6.26
C ASP A 153 -13.19 8.21 6.20
N ARG A 154 -12.96 7.49 5.09
CA ARG A 154 -13.54 6.16 4.84
C ARG A 154 -12.54 5.02 5.00
N GLY A 155 -11.27 5.33 5.27
CA GLY A 155 -10.18 4.36 5.32
C GLY A 155 -9.91 3.66 3.98
N TYR A 156 -10.08 4.33 2.84
CA TYR A 156 -9.85 3.74 1.52
C TYR A 156 -8.40 3.96 1.07
N ALA A 157 -7.62 2.89 0.96
CA ALA A 157 -6.24 2.91 0.50
C ALA A 157 -6.13 2.61 -1.00
N LEU A 158 -4.97 2.92 -1.57
CA LEU A 158 -4.65 2.56 -2.94
C LEU A 158 -4.53 1.04 -3.07
N ARG A 159 -5.06 0.50 -4.17
CA ARG A 159 -4.86 -0.91 -4.51
C ARG A 159 -3.39 -1.15 -4.82
N ARG A 160 -2.76 -2.08 -4.10
CA ARG A 160 -1.37 -2.50 -4.35
C ARG A 160 -1.28 -3.70 -5.28
N TYR A 161 -0.13 -3.79 -5.93
CA TYR A 161 0.27 -4.86 -6.83
C TYR A 161 1.63 -5.41 -6.44
N HIS A 162 1.89 -6.65 -6.84
CA HIS A 162 3.10 -7.38 -6.49
C HIS A 162 4.22 -7.14 -7.50
N VAL A 163 5.46 -7.14 -7.02
CA VAL A 163 6.66 -7.09 -7.85
C VAL A 163 7.46 -8.36 -7.62
N HIS A 164 7.75 -9.07 -8.70
CA HIS A 164 8.68 -10.18 -8.73
C HIS A 164 9.99 -9.71 -9.35
N SER A 165 11.12 -9.90 -8.67
CA SER A 165 12.45 -9.50 -9.16
C SER A 165 13.37 -10.71 -9.27
N GLY A 166 14.29 -10.67 -10.25
CA GLY A 166 15.39 -11.65 -10.35
C GLY A 166 15.01 -13.01 -10.94
N GLY A 167 14.01 -13.06 -11.83
CA GLY A 167 13.66 -14.26 -12.56
C GLY A 167 14.71 -14.65 -13.61
N PRO A 168 14.76 -15.93 -14.03
CA PRO A 168 15.72 -16.40 -15.04
C PRO A 168 15.46 -15.84 -16.45
N THR A 169 14.22 -15.44 -16.74
CA THR A 169 13.78 -14.95 -18.06
C THR A 169 13.37 -13.49 -18.07
N GLU A 170 13.03 -12.93 -16.91
CA GLU A 170 12.45 -11.59 -16.76
C GLU A 170 13.09 -10.93 -15.54
N TYR A 171 13.63 -9.72 -15.71
CA TYR A 171 14.31 -9.02 -14.63
C TYR A 171 13.34 -8.56 -13.54
N ARG A 172 12.25 -7.88 -13.92
CA ARG A 172 11.15 -7.52 -13.02
C ARG A 172 9.80 -7.72 -13.67
N VAL A 173 8.84 -8.25 -12.92
CA VAL A 173 7.47 -8.45 -13.38
C VAL A 173 6.51 -7.91 -12.33
N ILE A 174 5.62 -7.03 -12.75
CA ILE A 174 4.52 -6.54 -11.92
C ILE A 174 3.30 -7.40 -12.20
N THR A 175 2.68 -7.90 -11.14
CA THR A 175 1.49 -8.76 -11.18
C THR A 175 0.45 -8.24 -10.18
N ARG A 176 -0.80 -8.68 -10.31
CA ARG A 176 -1.85 -8.27 -9.39
C ARG A 176 -1.65 -8.88 -8.01
#